data_AF-A0A9J5WIU0-F1
#
_entry.id   AF-A0A9J5WIU0-F1
#
_cell.length_a   1.000
_cell.length_b   1.000
_cell.length_c   1.000
_cell.angle_alpha   90.00
_cell.angle_beta   90.00
_cell.angle_gamma   90.00
#
_symmetry.space_group_name_H-M   'P 1'
#
loop_
_entity.id
_entity.type
_entity.pdbx_description
1 polymer ?
#
loop_
_entity_poly.entity_id
_entity_poly.type
_entity_poly.pdbx_seq_one_letter_code
_entity_poly.pdbx_strand_id
1 'polypeptide(L)'
;MNLNKTHFVTLEILLREGDVYDCQLIDMEHAKFLTFIQPVFELLPKLLKQSRIMKHLPNKFLNEPWEFKDRLEPMVTNDTKVECGSYSLAFIEHLITMTTIQPPQTLLCDNIAGRMQWIWAAGIVSRSLEP
;
A
#
# COMPACT_ATOMS: atom_id res chain seq x y z
N MET A 1 4.31 4.26 1.77
CA MET A 1 5.39 4.48 2.76
C MET A 1 6.72 4.58 2.02
N ASN A 2 7.60 5.53 2.38
CA ASN A 2 8.94 5.61 1.81
C ASN A 2 9.94 4.88 2.72
N LEU A 3 10.53 3.81 2.22
CA LEU A 3 11.60 3.05 2.87
C LEU A 3 12.96 3.60 2.44
N ASN A 4 13.77 4.03 3.41
CA ASN A 4 15.14 4.51 3.21
C ASN A 4 15.33 5.62 2.16
N LYS A 5 14.29 6.40 1.86
CA LYS A 5 14.30 7.46 0.82
C LYS A 5 14.49 6.95 -0.61
N THR A 6 14.49 5.64 -0.83
CA THR A 6 14.83 5.02 -2.11
C THR A 6 13.75 4.11 -2.66
N HIS A 7 12.77 3.74 -1.83
CA HIS A 7 11.75 2.78 -2.23
C HIS A 7 10.38 3.15 -1.66
N PHE A 8 9.33 3.02 -2.46
CA PHE A 8 7.95 3.18 -2.00
C PHE A 8 7.31 1.81 -1.85
N VAL A 9 6.62 1.63 -0.71
CA VAL A 9 5.83 0.44 -0.40
C VAL A 9 4.39 0.86 -0.14
N THR A 10 3.45 0.09 -0.66
CA THR A 10 2.03 0.24 -0.32
C THR A 10 1.61 -0.83 0.66
N LEU A 11 0.84 -0.40 1.66
CA LEU A 11 0.34 -1.24 2.74
C LEU A 11 -1.17 -1.18 2.70
N GLU A 12 -1.80 -2.34 2.66
CA GLU A 12 -3.23 -2.44 2.89
C GLU A 12 -3.45 -2.77 4.37
N ILE A 13 -4.26 -1.97 5.06
CA ILE A 13 -4.60 -2.16 6.46
C ILE A 13 -6.10 -2.41 6.54
N LEU A 14 -6.48 -3.66 6.75
CA LEU A 14 -7.88 -4.04 6.88
C LEU A 14 -8.38 -3.71 8.28
N LEU A 15 -8.97 -2.53 8.42
CA LEU A 15 -9.59 -2.03 9.66
C LEU A 15 -10.82 -2.82 10.13
N ARG A 16 -11.21 -3.91 9.44
CA ARG A 16 -12.19 -4.89 9.94
C ARG A 16 -11.55 -6.06 10.66
N GLU A 17 -10.33 -6.44 10.29
CA GLU A 17 -9.70 -7.71 10.69
C GLU A 17 -8.45 -7.52 11.57
N GLY A 18 -7.79 -6.37 11.46
CA GLY A 18 -6.56 -6.04 12.19
C GLY A 18 -5.31 -6.33 11.37
N ASP A 19 -5.52 -6.68 10.10
CA ASP A 19 -4.52 -7.33 9.28
C ASP A 19 -3.86 -6.30 8.38
N VAL A 20 -2.53 -6.39 8.31
CA VAL A 20 -1.74 -5.55 7.42
C VAL A 20 -1.03 -6.41 6.42
N TYR A 21 -1.23 -6.06 5.15
CA TYR A 21 -0.62 -6.71 4.01
C TYR A 21 0.40 -5.80 3.37
N ASP A 22 1.55 -6.40 3.07
CA ASP A 22 2.52 -5.80 2.17
C ASP A 22 2.18 -6.20 0.76
N CYS A 23 2.03 -5.20 -0.11
CA CYS A 23 1.54 -5.37 -1.46
C CYS A 23 2.66 -5.23 -2.48
N GLN A 24 3.90 -5.00 -2.03
CA GLN A 24 4.98 -4.66 -2.93
C GLN A 24 6.35 -5.06 -2.39
N LEU A 25 6.73 -6.33 -2.59
CA LEU A 25 8.12 -6.73 -2.40
C LEU A 25 8.60 -7.75 -3.42
N ILE A 26 9.46 -7.26 -4.30
CA ILE A 26 10.60 -8.03 -4.78
C ILE A 26 11.82 -7.53 -4.02
N ASP A 27 12.56 -8.47 -3.44
CA ASP A 27 13.88 -8.29 -2.81
C ASP A 27 13.98 -7.56 -1.46
N MET A 28 12.99 -7.68 -0.56
CA MET A 28 13.25 -7.40 0.86
C MET A 28 12.95 -8.60 1.74
N GLU A 29 13.93 -8.99 2.55
CA GLU A 29 13.79 -10.02 3.57
C GLU A 29 12.67 -9.66 4.54
N HIS A 30 11.89 -10.67 4.93
CA HIS A 30 10.75 -10.51 5.85
C HIS A 30 11.13 -9.80 7.15
N ALA A 31 12.26 -10.16 7.76
CA ALA A 31 12.73 -9.52 9.00
C ALA A 31 13.06 -8.02 8.82
N LYS A 32 13.62 -7.64 7.67
CA LYS A 32 13.92 -6.23 7.37
C LYS A 32 12.63 -5.44 7.16
N PHE A 33 11.68 -6.00 6.43
CA PHE A 33 10.36 -5.40 6.25
C PHE A 33 9.64 -5.19 7.58
N LEU A 34 9.62 -6.21 8.46
CA LEU A 34 9.00 -6.10 9.78
C LEU A 34 9.60 -4.96 10.61
N THR A 35 10.92 -4.79 10.53
CA THR A 35 11.60 -3.67 11.21
C THR A 35 11.12 -2.31 10.71
N PHE A 36 10.85 -2.18 9.41
CA PHE A 36 10.34 -0.93 8.82
C PHE A 36 8.88 -0.66 9.16
N ILE A 37 8.04 -1.69 9.21
CA ILE A 37 6.60 -1.52 9.44
C ILE A 37 6.24 -1.39 10.92
N GLN A 38 7.08 -1.92 11.83
CA GLN A 38 6.84 -1.89 13.28
C GLN A 38 6.41 -0.51 13.82
N PRO A 39 7.05 0.62 13.45
CA PRO A 39 6.62 1.94 13.90
C PRO A 39 5.20 2.31 13.44
N VAL A 40 4.74 1.82 12.29
CA VAL A 40 3.37 2.04 11.79
C VAL A 40 2.37 1.33 12.69
N PHE A 41 2.63 0.08 13.08
CA PHE A 41 1.76 -0.68 13.99
C PHE A 41 1.73 -0.10 15.40
N GLU A 42 2.81 0.53 15.85
CA GLU A 42 2.85 1.18 17.15
C GLU A 42 2.17 2.56 17.16
N LEU A 43 2.25 3.30 16.06
CA LEU A 43 1.79 4.69 15.98
C LEU A 43 0.34 4.80 15.51
N LEU A 44 -0.06 4.04 14.48
CA LEU A 44 -1.37 4.17 13.86
C LEU A 44 -2.53 3.91 14.83
N PRO A 45 -2.50 2.88 15.71
CA PRO A 45 -3.54 2.71 16.72
C PRO A 45 -3.62 3.90 17.68
N LYS A 46 -2.49 4.50 18.06
CA LYS A 46 -2.46 5.68 18.94
C LYS A 46 -3.11 6.89 18.26
N LEU A 47 -2.80 7.11 16.97
CA LEU A 47 -3.40 8.18 16.18
C LEU A 47 -4.91 7.97 15.98
N LEU A 48 -5.35 6.74 15.73
CA LEU A 48 -6.77 6.40 15.62
C LEU A 48 -7.52 6.60 16.95
N LYS A 49 -6.90 6.29 18.10
CA LYS A 49 -7.46 6.61 19.43
C LYS A 49 -7.63 8.11 19.60
N GLN A 50 -6.61 8.90 19.24
CA GLN A 50 -6.62 10.36 19.38
C GLN A 50 -7.66 11.04 18.46
N SER A 51 -7.84 10.54 17.24
CA SER A 51 -8.81 11.09 16.28
C SER A 51 -10.27 10.80 16.65
N ARG A 52 -10.53 9.96 17.67
CA ARG A 52 -11.85 9.47 18.08
C ARG A 52 -12.57 8.62 17.02
N ILE A 53 -11.99 8.40 15.84
CA ILE A 53 -12.50 7.51 14.79
C ILE A 53 -12.66 6.08 15.33
N MET A 54 -11.79 5.69 16.26
CA MET A 54 -11.78 4.36 16.86
C MET A 54 -13.08 3.95 17.57
N LYS A 55 -13.98 4.89 17.91
CA LYS A 55 -15.31 4.54 18.43
C LYS A 55 -16.19 3.81 17.41
N HIS A 56 -15.85 3.90 16.13
CA HIS A 56 -16.56 3.26 15.03
C HIS A 56 -15.86 1.98 14.55
N LEU A 57 -14.75 1.59 15.17
CA LEU A 57 -13.98 0.39 14.83
C LEU A 57 -14.28 -0.75 15.83
N PRO A 58 -14.12 -2.02 15.42
CA PRO A 58 -14.31 -3.16 16.30
C PRO A 58 -13.41 -3.11 17.55
N ASN A 59 -13.91 -3.57 18.69
CA ASN A 59 -13.17 -3.57 19.97
C ASN A 59 -11.82 -4.31 19.90
N LYS A 60 -11.70 -5.30 19.01
CA LYS A 60 -10.46 -6.03 18.72
C LYS A 60 -9.29 -5.06 18.44
N PHE A 61 -9.53 -4.02 17.64
CA PHE A 61 -8.52 -3.01 17.28
C PHE A 61 -8.01 -2.17 18.45
N LEU A 62 -8.81 -2.04 19.50
CA LEU A 62 -8.47 -1.21 20.66
C LEU A 62 -7.52 -1.91 21.61
N ASN A 63 -7.62 -3.24 21.67
CA ASN A 63 -7.11 -4.05 22.76
C ASN A 63 -6.11 -5.12 22.32
N GLU A 64 -6.10 -5.51 21.05
CA GLU A 64 -5.17 -6.50 20.52
C GLU A 64 -4.01 -5.80 19.77
N PRO A 65 -2.80 -6.38 19.83
CA PRO A 65 -1.70 -5.93 18.99
C PRO A 65 -2.06 -6.16 17.52
N TRP A 66 -1.66 -5.22 16.67
CA TRP A 66 -1.82 -5.37 15.23
C TRP A 66 -0.75 -6.33 14.74
N GLU A 67 -1.16 -7.33 13.97
CA GLU A 67 -0.28 -8.38 13.49
C GLU A 67 -0.08 -8.25 11.98
N PHE A 68 1.17 -8.34 11.55
CA PHE A 68 1.46 -8.60 10.14
C PHE A 68 1.01 -10.02 9.82
N LYS A 69 0.04 -10.17 8.90
CA LYS A 69 -0.47 -11.50 8.54
C LYS A 69 0.35 -12.15 7.47
N ASP A 70 0.48 -11.50 6.32
CA ASP A 70 1.28 -12.02 5.23
C ASP A 70 1.59 -10.94 4.19
N ARG A 71 2.43 -11.31 3.24
CA ARG A 71 2.59 -10.60 1.98
C ARG A 71 1.50 -11.08 1.04
N LEU A 72 0.78 -10.15 0.43
CA LEU A 72 -0.02 -10.54 -0.73
C LEU A 72 0.97 -10.97 -1.81
N GLU A 73 0.66 -12.07 -2.52
CA GLU A 73 1.45 -12.44 -3.69
C GLU A 73 1.59 -11.20 -4.58
N PRO A 74 2.82 -10.86 -5.00
CA PRO A 74 3.05 -9.64 -5.76
C PRO A 74 2.19 -9.69 -7.02
N MET A 75 1.12 -8.88 -7.04
CA MET A 75 0.25 -8.74 -8.20
C MET A 75 1.02 -8.18 -9.40
N VAL A 76 2.13 -7.49 -9.14
CA VAL A 76 3.12 -7.13 -10.14
C VAL A 76 4.54 -7.33 -9.63
N THR A 77 5.37 -7.94 -10.47
CA THR A 77 6.80 -8.08 -10.31
C THR A 77 7.46 -7.05 -11.20
N ASN A 78 8.26 -6.15 -10.61
CA ASN A 78 9.10 -5.25 -11.38
C ASN A 78 10.55 -5.69 -11.26
N ASP A 79 11.12 -6.15 -12.37
CA ASP A 79 12.55 -6.47 -12.46
C ASP A 79 13.43 -5.20 -12.35
N THR A 80 12.85 -4.03 -12.59
CA THR A 80 13.52 -2.74 -12.48
C THR A 80 13.15 -2.04 -11.18
N LYS A 81 14.10 -1.85 -10.27
CA LYS A 81 13.90 -1.16 -8.97
C LYS A 81 13.44 0.32 -9.10
N VAL A 82 13.20 0.80 -10.32
CA VAL A 82 13.03 2.21 -10.70
C VAL A 82 11.57 2.69 -10.59
N GLU A 83 10.57 1.80 -10.66
CA GLU A 83 9.15 2.25 -10.78
C GLU A 83 8.28 1.96 -9.55
N CYS A 84 8.87 1.73 -8.37
CA CYS A 84 8.11 1.37 -7.16
C CYS A 84 6.93 2.31 -6.84
N GLY A 85 7.09 3.63 -7.07
CA GLY A 85 6.02 4.61 -6.88
C GLY A 85 4.83 4.43 -7.84
N SER A 86 5.10 4.15 -9.11
CA SER A 86 4.07 3.92 -10.12
C SER A 86 3.22 2.68 -9.83
N TYR A 87 3.89 1.61 -9.39
CA TYR A 87 3.24 0.39 -8.94
C TYR A 87 2.44 0.57 -7.65
N SER A 88 2.97 1.35 -6.70
CA SER A 88 2.22 1.75 -5.51
C SER A 88 0.92 2.47 -5.88
N LEU A 89 0.94 3.38 -6.86
CA LEU A 89 -0.27 4.07 -7.33
C LEU A 89 -1.26 3.12 -8.02
N ALA A 90 -0.79 2.22 -8.87
CA ALA A 90 -1.65 1.24 -9.53
C ALA A 90 -2.34 0.31 -8.52
N PHE A 91 -1.64 -0.04 -7.44
CA PHE A 91 -2.21 -0.82 -6.36
C PHE A 91 -3.26 -0.03 -5.56
N ILE A 92 -3.00 1.24 -5.23
CA ILE A 92 -3.99 2.10 -4.58
C ILE A 92 -5.26 2.21 -5.44
N GLU A 93 -5.11 2.40 -6.75
CA GLU A 93 -6.23 2.45 -7.69
C GLU A 93 -7.05 1.15 -7.67
N HIS A 94 -6.37 -0.01 -7.67
CA HIS A 94 -7.02 -1.31 -7.53
C HIS A 94 -7.81 -1.41 -6.22
N LEU A 95 -7.23 -1.04 -5.08
CA LEU A 95 -7.92 -1.11 -3.79
C LEU A 95 -9.17 -0.22 -3.75
N ILE A 96 -9.13 0.95 -4.38
CA ILE A 96 -10.24 1.90 -4.37
C ILE A 96 -11.35 1.46 -5.34
N THR A 97 -10.97 1.02 -6.54
CA THR A 97 -11.92 0.79 -7.65
C THR A 97 -12.27 -0.67 -7.89
N MET A 98 -11.55 -1.60 -7.25
CA MET A 98 -11.56 -3.04 -7.53
C MET A 98 -11.16 -3.39 -8.98
N THR A 99 -10.54 -2.46 -9.71
CA THR A 99 -10.09 -2.70 -11.09
C THR A 99 -8.97 -3.72 -11.10
N THR A 100 -9.12 -4.82 -11.84
CA THR A 100 -8.13 -5.89 -11.88
C THR A 100 -6.77 -5.39 -12.38
N ILE A 101 -5.73 -5.58 -11.57
CA ILE A 101 -4.35 -5.38 -12.01
C ILE A 101 -3.98 -6.57 -12.90
N GLN A 102 -3.43 -6.29 -14.08
CA GLN A 102 -2.93 -7.35 -14.95
C GLN A 102 -1.76 -8.09 -14.29
N PRO A 103 -1.60 -9.40 -14.54
CA PRO A 103 -0.53 -10.18 -13.93
C PRO A 103 0.87 -9.59 -14.20
N PRO A 104 1.84 -9.95 -13.35
CA PRO A 104 3.23 -9.54 -13.51
C PRO A 104 3.81 -9.87 -14.89
N GLN A 105 4.85 -9.15 -15.32
CA GLN A 105 5.65 -9.45 -16.52
C GLN A 105 4.88 -9.44 -17.85
N THR A 106 3.69 -8.84 -17.87
CA THR A 106 3.04 -8.51 -19.14
C THR A 106 3.48 -7.11 -19.55
N LEU A 107 3.87 -6.96 -20.83
CA LEU A 107 4.13 -5.64 -21.45
C LEU A 107 2.98 -4.65 -21.20
N LEU A 108 1.76 -5.15 -21.04
CA LEU A 108 0.59 -4.36 -20.71
C LEU A 108 0.62 -3.83 -19.27
N CYS A 109 1.01 -4.64 -18.29
CA CYS A 109 1.11 -4.23 -16.88
C CYS A 109 2.22 -3.19 -16.67
N ASP A 110 3.41 -3.43 -17.24
CA ASP A 110 4.53 -2.47 -17.14
C ASP A 110 4.17 -1.13 -17.80
N ASN A 111 3.50 -1.17 -18.95
CA ASN A 111 3.05 0.04 -19.63
C ASN A 111 1.95 0.78 -18.87
N ILE A 112 1.00 0.07 -18.24
CA ILE A 112 -0.08 0.70 -17.46
C ILE A 112 0.47 1.26 -16.15
N ALA A 113 1.26 0.49 -15.41
CA ALA A 113 1.90 0.93 -14.18
C ALA A 113 2.84 2.11 -14.46
N GLY A 114 3.78 1.99 -15.40
CA GLY A 114 4.68 3.08 -15.79
C GLY A 114 3.97 4.34 -16.29
N ARG A 115 2.75 4.23 -16.84
CA ARG A 115 1.91 5.37 -17.23
C ARG A 115 1.04 5.92 -16.10
N MET A 116 0.88 5.20 -14.99
CA MET A 116 0.05 5.61 -13.86
C MET A 116 0.50 6.96 -13.29
N GLN A 117 1.81 7.22 -13.24
CA GLN A 117 2.36 8.53 -12.85
C GLN A 117 1.81 9.69 -13.72
N TRP A 118 1.62 9.47 -15.03
CA TRP A 118 1.11 10.48 -15.96
C TRP A 118 -0.41 10.64 -15.86
N ILE A 119 -1.13 9.54 -15.61
CA ILE A 119 -2.58 9.57 -15.34
C ILE A 119 -2.86 10.41 -14.10
N TRP A 120 -2.13 10.17 -13.01
CA TRP A 120 -2.26 10.94 -11.78
C TRP A 120 -1.81 12.40 -11.96
N ALA A 121 -0.70 12.64 -12.66
CA ALA A 121 -0.28 14.02 -12.98
C ALA A 121 -1.36 14.78 -13.77
N ALA A 122 -1.97 14.13 -14.77
CA ALA A 122 -3.07 14.71 -15.53
C ALA A 122 -4.28 14.99 -14.65
N GLY A 123 -4.69 14.05 -13.78
CA GLY A 123 -5.81 14.23 -12.86
C GLY A 123 -5.63 15.35 -11.84
N ILE A 124 -4.39 15.54 -11.35
CA ILE A 124 -4.04 16.66 -10.46
C ILE A 124 -4.11 17.98 -11.21
N VAL A 125 -3.50 18.07 -12.40
CA VAL A 125 -3.45 19.29 -13.20
C VAL A 125 -4.85 19.70 -13.68
N SER A 126 -5.69 18.74 -14.07
CA SER A 126 -7.05 18.98 -14.52
C SER A 126 -8.04 19.25 -13.39
N ARG A 127 -7.64 19.04 -12.12
CA ARG A 127 -8.52 19.03 -10.95
C ARG A 127 -9.68 18.05 -11.07
N SER A 128 -9.57 17.03 -11.92
CA SER A 128 -10.64 16.03 -12.11
C SER A 128 -10.81 15.09 -10.92
N LEU A 129 -9.93 15.20 -9.91
CA LEU A 129 -9.97 14.45 -8.66
C LEU A 129 -10.43 15.33 -7.48
N GLU A 130 -10.78 16.60 -7.71
CA GLU A 130 -11.44 17.43 -6.69
C GLU A 130 -12.90 16.96 -6.48
N PRO A 131 -13.41 16.93 -5.24
CA PRO A 131 -14.79 16.51 -4.94
C PRO A 131 -15.88 17.45 -5.49
#